data_AF-A0A2L0NAZ0-F1
#
_entry.id   AF-A0A2L0NAZ0-F1
#
_cell.length_a   1.000
_cell.length_b   1.000
_cell.length_c   1.000
_cell.angle_alpha   90.00
_cell.angle_beta   90.00
_cell.angle_gamma   90.00
#
_symmetry.space_group_name_H-M   'P 1'
#
loop_
_entity.id
_entity.type
_entity.pdbx_description
1 polymer ?
#
loop_
_entity_poly.entity_id
_entity_poly.type
_entity_poly.pdbx_seq_one_letter_code
_entity_poly.pdbx_strand_id
1 'polypeptide(L)'
;MAALPVSTWRYLWEPEDVRHLGPMAQDWHAAFGFNQDDTKIPVVDGLGVALVCVQALHRRVAELTAEVDRLREANTHRDPRGRTP
;
A
#
# COMPACT_ATOMS: atom_id res chain seq x y z
N MET A 1 8.76 -7.58 3.18
CA MET A 1 7.30 -7.73 3.36
C MET A 1 6.94 -9.03 2.66
N ALA A 2 6.37 -10.01 3.37
CA ALA A 2 5.82 -11.18 2.69
C ALA A 2 4.84 -10.65 1.62
N ALA A 3 4.97 -11.11 0.38
CA ALA A 3 4.05 -10.69 -0.67
C ALA A 3 2.66 -11.18 -0.26
N LEU A 4 1.78 -10.28 0.18
CA LEU A 4 0.35 -10.51 0.35
C LEU A 4 -0.28 -10.30 -1.03
N PRO A 5 -0.47 -11.37 -1.82
CA PRO A 5 -0.99 -11.20 -3.17
C PRO A 5 -2.42 -10.71 -3.07
N VAL A 6 -2.79 -9.75 -3.91
CA VAL A 6 -4.19 -9.34 -4.05
C VAL A 6 -4.72 -9.99 -5.32
N SER A 7 -5.77 -10.80 -5.16
CA SER A 7 -6.44 -11.47 -6.27
C SER A 7 -7.95 -11.34 -6.12
N THR A 8 -8.67 -11.68 -7.19
CA THR A 8 -10.10 -11.93 -7.07
C THR A 8 -10.31 -13.39 -6.69
N TRP A 9 -11.27 -13.63 -5.81
CA TRP A 9 -11.62 -14.97 -5.35
C TRP A 9 -13.09 -15.04 -4.95
N ARG A 10 -13.59 -16.25 -4.68
CA ARG A 10 -14.91 -16.50 -4.11
C ARG A 10 -14.84 -17.70 -3.17
N TYR A 11 -15.74 -17.79 -2.21
CA TYR A 11 -15.92 -19.03 -1.48
C TYR A 11 -16.53 -20.11 -2.39
N LEU A 12 -16.22 -21.38 -2.10
CA LEU A 12 -16.73 -22.51 -2.88
C LEU A 12 -18.27 -22.58 -2.90
N TRP A 13 -18.91 -22.16 -1.81
CA TRP A 13 -20.36 -22.18 -1.63
C TRP A 13 -21.08 -20.93 -2.18
N GLU A 14 -20.34 -19.91 -2.62
CA GLU A 14 -20.94 -18.70 -3.18
C GLU A 14 -21.40 -18.90 -4.64
N PRO A 15 -22.45 -18.18 -5.07
CA PRO A 15 -22.84 -18.10 -6.47
C PRO A 15 -21.67 -17.72 -7.41
N GLU A 16 -21.76 -18.13 -8.68
CA GLU A 16 -20.68 -17.97 -9.65
C GLU A 16 -20.40 -16.52 -10.04
N ASP A 17 -21.31 -15.60 -9.78
CA ASP A 17 -21.19 -14.16 -10.04
C ASP A 17 -20.55 -13.37 -8.88
N VAL A 18 -20.44 -13.96 -7.68
CA VAL A 18 -19.79 -13.31 -6.54
C VAL A 18 -18.28 -13.24 -6.73
N ARG A 19 -17.70 -12.08 -6.42
CA ARG A 19 -16.25 -11.85 -6.43
C ARG A 19 -15.86 -11.01 -5.22
N HIS A 20 -14.93 -11.53 -4.43
CA HIS A 20 -14.17 -10.78 -3.44
C HIS A 20 -12.86 -10.30 -4.05
N LEU A 21 -12.34 -9.20 -3.52
CA LEU A 21 -11.03 -8.66 -3.88
C LEU A 21 -10.22 -8.50 -2.61
N GLY A 22 -9.05 -9.15 -2.55
CA GLY A 22 -8.17 -9.08 -1.41
C GLY A 22 -7.21 -10.26 -1.35
N PRO A 23 -6.39 -10.32 -0.30
CA PRO A 23 -5.57 -11.49 -0.04
C PRO A 23 -6.45 -12.70 0.32
N MET A 24 -5.95 -13.89 0.01
CA MET A 24 -6.48 -15.12 0.56
C MET A 24 -6.19 -15.17 2.07
N ALA A 25 -7.11 -15.77 2.84
CA ALA A 25 -6.99 -15.83 4.29
C ALA A 25 -5.77 -16.64 4.77
N GLN A 26 -5.35 -17.64 3.99
CA GLN A 26 -4.17 -18.45 4.28
C GLN A 26 -2.87 -17.64 4.11
N ASP A 27 -2.78 -16.85 3.04
CA ASP A 27 -1.64 -15.94 2.83
C ASP A 27 -1.60 -14.86 3.91
N TRP A 28 -2.77 -14.36 4.32
CA TRP A 28 -2.91 -13.44 5.45
C TRP A 28 -2.40 -14.06 6.76
N HIS A 29 -2.84 -15.28 7.07
CA HIS A 29 -2.42 -16.00 8.26
C HIS A 29 -0.91 -16.24 8.25
N ALA A 30 -0.35 -16.69 7.13
CA ALA A 30 1.09 -16.88 6.98
C ALA A 30 1.89 -15.57 7.12
N ALA A 31 1.33 -14.43 6.70
CA ALA A 31 2.00 -13.13 6.76
C ALA A 31 1.95 -12.48 8.16
N PHE A 32 0.85 -12.64 8.90
CA PHE A 32 0.61 -11.89 10.13
C PHE A 32 0.46 -12.74 11.39
N GLY A 33 -0.08 -13.96 11.28
CA GLY A 33 -0.35 -14.83 12.43
C GLY A 33 -1.31 -14.27 13.48
N PHE A 34 -2.15 -13.28 13.12
CA PHE A 34 -3.03 -12.60 14.08
C PHE A 34 -4.22 -13.46 14.56
N ASN A 35 -4.61 -14.48 13.79
CA ASN A 35 -5.77 -15.32 14.04
C ASN A 35 -5.38 -16.80 14.23
N GLN A 36 -6.23 -17.56 14.91
CA GLN A 36 -6.05 -19.02 15.12
C GLN A 36 -6.51 -19.86 13.91
N ASP A 37 -7.27 -19.26 12.99
CA ASP A 37 -7.92 -19.92 11.84
C ASP A 37 -7.50 -19.21 10.55
N ASP A 38 -7.08 -19.98 9.55
CA ASP A 38 -6.56 -19.51 8.26
C ASP A 38 -7.65 -19.36 7.18
N THR A 39 -8.92 -19.51 7.54
CA THR A 39 -10.06 -19.43 6.60
C THR A 39 -10.73 -18.05 6.56
N LYS A 40 -10.37 -17.13 7.46
CA LYS A 40 -11.01 -15.81 7.60
C LYS A 40 -10.00 -14.72 7.91
N ILE A 41 -10.27 -13.52 7.40
CA ILE A 41 -9.57 -12.30 7.82
C ILE A 41 -10.54 -11.52 8.72
N PRO A 42 -10.22 -11.31 10.01
CA PRO A 42 -11.05 -10.44 10.85
C PRO A 42 -11.12 -9.04 10.24
N VAL A 43 -12.34 -8.54 10.04
CA VAL A 43 -12.56 -7.23 9.39
C VAL A 43 -11.81 -6.10 10.11
N VAL A 44 -11.78 -6.15 11.46
CA VAL A 44 -11.03 -5.17 12.28
C VAL A 44 -9.52 -5.19 11.96
N ASP A 45 -8.92 -6.36 11.78
CA ASP A 45 -7.50 -6.48 11.46
C ASP A 45 -7.21 -6.02 10.03
N GLY A 46 -8.09 -6.39 9.08
CA GLY A 46 -8.04 -5.92 7.70
C GLY A 46 -8.06 -4.39 7.61
N LEU A 47 -8.97 -3.75 8.35
CA LEU A 47 -9.07 -2.29 8.45
C LEU A 47 -7.85 -1.67 9.13
N GLY A 48 -7.33 -2.28 10.19
CA GLY A 48 -6.13 -1.82 10.89
C GLY A 48 -4.90 -1.81 9.99
N VAL A 49 -4.66 -2.90 9.26
CA VAL A 49 -3.57 -2.99 8.28
C VAL A 49 -3.75 -1.96 7.16
N ALA A 50 -4.97 -1.80 6.64
CA ALA A 50 -5.24 -0.79 5.62
C ALA A 50 -4.91 0.64 6.10
N LEU A 51 -5.28 0.99 7.32
CA LEU A 51 -4.98 2.30 7.90
C LEU A 51 -3.48 2.52 8.07
N VAL A 52 -2.74 1.52 8.56
CA VAL A 52 -1.28 1.58 8.68
C VAL A 52 -0.61 1.76 7.31
N CYS A 53 -1.09 1.04 6.28
CA CYS A 53 -0.61 1.19 4.91
C CYS A 53 -0.86 2.61 4.37
N VAL A 54 -2.05 3.19 4.60
CA VAL A 54 -2.35 4.58 4.21
C VAL A 54 -1.45 5.57 4.93
N GLN A 55 -1.23 5.41 6.23
CA GLN A 55 -0.32 6.26 7.00
C GLN A 55 1.13 6.16 6.49
N ALA A 56 1.61 4.96 6.17
CA ALA A 56 2.95 4.74 5.63
C ALA A 56 3.09 5.36 4.24
N LEU A 57 2.10 5.19 3.36
CA LEU A 57 2.08 5.81 2.03
C LEU A 57 2.07 7.33 2.14
N HIS A 58 1.25 7.89 3.04
CA HIS A 58 1.19 9.33 3.26
C HIS A 58 2.56 9.90 3.69
N ARG A 59 3.23 9.26 4.65
CA ARG A 59 4.60 9.65 5.05
C ARG A 59 5.56 9.60 3.86
N ARG A 60 5.51 8.53 3.06
CA ARG A 60 6.37 8.38 1.89
C ARG A 60 6.12 9.47 0.84
N VAL A 61 4.86 9.82 0.59
CA VAL A 61 4.50 10.91 -0.32
C VAL A 61 5.01 12.25 0.21
N ALA A 62 4.84 12.54 1.50
CA ALA A 62 5.33 13.78 2.11
C ALA A 62 6.86 13.91 1.99
N GLU A 63 7.60 12.84 2.29
CA GLU A 63 9.07 12.79 2.12
C GLU A 63 9.49 13.05 0.67
N LEU A 64 8.82 12.39 -0.29
CA LEU A 64 9.13 12.54 -1.71
C LEU A 64 8.80 13.95 -2.22
N THR A 65 7.70 14.54 -1.79
CA THR A 65 7.34 15.92 -2.13
C THR A 65 8.39 16.90 -1.61
N ALA A 66 8.80 16.77 -0.35
CA ALA A 66 9.85 17.61 0.23
C ALA A 66 11.18 17.46 -0.51
N GLU A 67 11.54 16.24 -0.94
CA GLU A 67 12.74 16.02 -1.75
C GLU A 67 12.65 16.68 -3.12
N VAL A 68 11.52 16.55 -3.81
CA VAL A 68 11.29 17.20 -5.10
C VAL A 68 11.41 18.72 -4.99
N ASP A 69 10.86 19.31 -3.93
CA ASP A 69 10.91 20.75 -3.71
C ASP A 69 12.36 21.22 -3.43
N ARG A 70 13.11 20.50 -2.59
CA ARG A 70 14.54 20.78 -2.37
C ARG A 70 15.36 20.71 -3.65
N LEU A 71 15.12 19.69 -4.48
CA LEU A 71 15.83 19.54 -5.75
C LEU A 71 15.47 20.64 -6.76
N ARG A 72 14.20 21.08 -6.78
CA ARG A 72 13.75 22.21 -7.61
C ARG A 72 14.39 23.53 -7.19
N GLU A 73 14.47 23.78 -5.88
CA GLU A 73 15.18 24.93 -5.34
C GLU A 73 16.66 24.88 -5.72
N ALA A 74 17.35 23.76 -5.46
CA ALA A 74 18.76 23.61 -5.78
C ALA A 74 19.07 23.79 -7.27
N ASN A 75 18.19 23.30 -8.16
CA ASN A 75 18.35 23.47 -9.60
C ASN A 75 18.11 24.92 -10.06
N THR A 76 17.14 25.61 -9.47
CA THR A 76 16.91 27.05 -9.72
C THR A 76 18.14 27.89 -9.34
N HIS A 77 18.80 27.56 -8.22
CA HIS A 77 20.01 28.25 -7.77
C HIS A 77 21.28 27.86 -8.54
N ARG A 78 21.25 26.70 -9.23
CA ARG A 78 22.39 26.15 -9.98
C ARG A 78 22.45 26.58 -11.44
N ASP A 79 21.48 27.35 -11.95
CA ASP A 79 21.57 27.94 -13.28
C ASP A 79 22.38 29.26 -13.24
N PRO A 80 23.67 29.27 -13.62
CA PRO A 80 24.48 30.48 -13.73
C PRO A 80 24.40 31.02 -15.18
N ARG A 81 23.54 30.43 -16.02
CA ARG A 81 23.41 30.67 -17.46
C ARG A 81 22.07 31.31 -17.80
N GLY A 82 21.59 32.17 -16.90
CA GLY A 82 21.01 33.47 -17.28
C GLY A 82 22.03 34.29 -18.11
N ARG A 83 22.40 33.77 -19.28
CA ARG A 83 23.00 34.52 -20.37
C ARG A 83 21.86 35.36 -20.93
N THR A 84 21.91 36.63 -20.62
CA THR A 84 21.40 37.71 -21.47
C THR A 84 22.52 38.73 -21.66
N PRO A 85 22.51 39.52 -22.74
CA PRO A 85 21.39 39.80 -23.65
C PRO A 85 21.33 38.90 -24.89
#